data_AF-A0AAQ4EFX2-F1
#
_entry.id   AF-A0AAQ4EFX2-F1
#
_cell.length_a   1.000
_cell.length_b   1.000
_cell.length_c   1.000
_cell.angle_alpha   90.00
_cell.angle_beta   90.00
_cell.angle_gamma   90.00
#
_symmetry.space_group_name_H-M   'P 1'
#
loop_
_entity.id
_entity.type
_entity.pdbx_description
1 polymer ?
#
loop_
_entity_poly.entity_id
_entity_poly.type
_entity_poly.pdbx_seq_one_letter_code
_entity_poly.pdbx_strand_id
1 'polypeptide(L)'
;MPTSRTASRRPPDSKEKRKTTIISLLLAKSWWELQCSRNATWRKELNGVSGMAVQEQIWKKVLYDDQSVPDNYVDRSFLGQLRKNVNLVHFTLSEALYGVTGVVQQICRTALFAVLFGHLQDGQLRPMDLFVGLAMLGWPTYLLYAYVQQRTTAEGKDRG
;
A
#
# COMPACT_ATOMS: atom_id res chain seq x y z
N MET A 1 -4.97 -20.24 50.79
CA MET A 1 -5.79 -19.30 49.98
C MET A 1 -5.02 -18.00 49.78
N PRO A 2 -4.81 -17.56 48.52
CA PRO A 2 -4.79 -16.14 48.21
C PRO A 2 -5.71 -15.80 47.02
N THR A 3 -6.42 -14.68 47.16
CA THR A 3 -7.42 -14.14 46.23
C THR A 3 -6.80 -13.47 45.01
N SER A 4 -7.25 -13.88 43.83
CA SER A 4 -6.96 -13.28 42.52
C SER A 4 -7.56 -11.87 42.39
N ARG A 5 -6.73 -10.88 42.03
CA ARG A 5 -7.12 -9.49 41.76
C ARG A 5 -7.44 -9.34 40.27
N THR A 6 -8.73 -9.37 39.93
CA THR A 6 -9.25 -9.19 38.56
C THR A 6 -9.20 -7.71 38.17
N ALA A 7 -8.35 -7.33 37.22
CA ALA A 7 -8.32 -5.98 36.66
C ALA A 7 -9.49 -5.79 35.68
N SER A 8 -10.58 -5.20 36.18
CA SER A 8 -11.75 -4.80 35.39
C SER A 8 -11.35 -3.77 34.33
N ARG A 9 -11.37 -4.17 33.05
CA ARG A 9 -11.25 -3.24 31.90
C ARG A 9 -12.55 -2.43 31.83
N ARG A 10 -12.51 -1.18 32.30
CA ARG A 10 -13.62 -0.24 32.13
C ARG A 10 -13.82 0.08 30.64
N PRO A 11 -15.08 0.15 30.15
CA PRO A 11 -15.36 0.61 28.80
C PRO A 11 -14.96 2.08 28.64
N PRO A 12 -14.47 2.48 27.46
CA PRO A 12 -14.01 3.85 27.22
C PRO A 12 -15.17 4.85 27.34
N ASP A 13 -14.93 5.91 28.12
CA ASP A 13 -15.86 7.01 28.39
C ASP A 13 -16.32 7.69 27.07
N SER A 14 -17.61 8.00 27.00
CA SER A 14 -18.27 8.71 25.89
C SER A 14 -17.58 10.01 25.47
N LYS A 15 -16.87 10.66 26.40
CA LYS A 15 -16.08 11.87 26.10
C LYS A 15 -14.83 11.57 25.27
N GLU A 16 -14.22 10.41 25.48
CA GLU A 16 -13.04 9.96 24.74
C GLU A 16 -13.39 9.58 23.29
N LYS A 17 -14.58 9.00 23.08
CA LYS A 17 -15.14 8.73 21.75
C LYS A 17 -15.38 10.03 20.96
N ARG A 18 -15.92 11.08 21.60
CA ARG A 18 -16.15 12.38 20.93
C ARG A 18 -14.84 13.08 20.53
N LYS A 19 -13.82 13.01 21.37
CA LYS A 19 -12.49 13.58 21.06
C LYS A 19 -11.84 12.89 19.87
N THR A 20 -11.90 11.55 19.83
CA THR A 20 -11.37 10.76 18.70
C THR A 20 -12.15 11.03 17.40
N THR A 21 -13.48 11.20 17.46
CA THR A 21 -14.28 11.61 16.30
C THR A 21 -13.88 12.99 15.78
N ILE A 22 -13.72 13.99 16.66
CA ILE A 22 -13.36 15.36 16.26
C ILE A 22 -11.96 15.39 15.61
N ILE A 23 -10.98 14.67 16.17
CA ILE A 23 -9.62 14.59 15.61
C ILE A 23 -9.66 13.91 14.22
N SER A 24 -10.42 12.82 14.05
CA SER A 24 -10.56 12.15 12.75
C SER A 24 -11.22 13.04 11.69
N LEU A 25 -12.21 13.85 12.07
CA LEU A 25 -12.88 14.80 11.17
C LEU A 25 -11.98 15.97 10.80
N LEU A 26 -11.17 16.49 11.73
CA LEU A 26 -10.21 17.56 11.46
C LEU A 26 -9.08 17.10 10.55
N LEU A 27 -8.59 15.88 10.71
CA LEU A 27 -7.59 15.29 9.83
C LEU A 27 -8.15 15.01 8.44
N ALA A 28 -9.39 14.50 8.33
CA ALA A 28 -10.05 14.31 7.05
C ALA A 28 -10.30 15.64 6.30
N LYS A 29 -10.69 16.69 7.03
CA LYS A 29 -10.89 18.03 6.46
C LYS A 29 -9.58 18.67 6.00
N SER A 30 -8.51 18.55 6.80
CA SER A 30 -7.17 19.04 6.42
C SER A 30 -6.62 18.30 5.19
N TRP A 31 -6.86 16.99 5.11
CA TRP A 31 -6.44 16.18 3.94
C TRP A 31 -7.22 16.55 2.67
N TRP A 32 -8.53 16.82 2.79
CA TRP A 32 -9.36 17.30 1.67
C TRP A 32 -8.94 18.70 1.17
N GLU A 33 -8.62 19.63 2.08
CA GLU A 33 -8.16 20.97 1.72
C GLU A 33 -6.79 20.96 1.02
N LEU A 34 -5.88 20.06 1.42
CA LEU A 34 -4.59 19.84 0.75
C LEU A 34 -4.75 19.26 -0.66
N GLN A 35 -5.73 18.37 -0.89
CA GLN A 35 -6.03 17.88 -2.24
C GLN A 35 -6.67 18.97 -3.14
N CYS A 36 -7.56 19.80 -2.60
CA CYS A 36 -8.17 20.91 -3.36
C CYS A 36 -7.14 21.97 -3.78
N SER A 37 -6.20 22.33 -2.91
CA SER A 37 -5.13 23.29 -3.22
C SER A 37 -4.22 22.79 -4.36
N ARG A 38 -3.90 21.50 -4.36
CA ARG A 38 -3.08 20.86 -5.41
C ARG A 38 -3.80 20.73 -6.75
N ASN A 39 -5.14 20.72 -6.77
CA ASN A 39 -5.93 20.72 -8.00
C ASN A 39 -6.12 22.12 -8.60
N ALA A 40 -5.99 23.18 -7.81
CA ALA A 40 -6.13 24.56 -8.25
C ALA A 40 -4.91 25.06 -9.05
N THR A 41 -3.71 24.54 -8.76
CA THR A 41 -2.48 24.85 -9.50
C THR A 41 -2.50 24.30 -10.93
N TRP A 42 -3.01 23.08 -11.15
CA TRP A 42 -3.15 22.51 -12.51
C TRP A 42 -4.08 23.33 -13.43
N ARG A 43 -5.12 23.98 -12.86
CA ARG A 43 -6.09 24.77 -13.64
C ARG A 43 -5.49 26.07 -14.19
N LYS A 44 -4.50 26.66 -13.51
CA LYS A 44 -3.85 27.91 -13.97
C LYS A 44 -2.84 27.65 -15.09
N GLU A 45 -2.16 26.51 -15.06
CA GLU A 45 -1.24 26.08 -16.13
C GLU A 45 -1.96 25.92 -17.48
N LEU A 46 -3.18 25.37 -17.47
CA LEU A 46 -3.96 25.11 -18.69
C LEU A 46 -4.53 26.37 -19.34
N ASN A 47 -4.83 27.41 -18.56
CA ASN A 47 -5.37 28.67 -19.08
C ASN A 47 -4.29 29.55 -19.75
N GLY A 48 -3.00 29.33 -19.47
CA GLY A 48 -1.88 30.03 -20.12
C GLY A 48 -1.58 29.56 -21.54
N VAL A 49 -2.12 28.40 -21.95
CA VAL A 49 -1.90 27.80 -23.27
C VAL A 49 -3.01 28.17 -24.28
N SER A 50 -4.04 28.90 -23.83
CA SER A 50 -5.25 29.27 -24.59
C SER A 50 -5.06 30.43 -25.62
N GLY A 51 -3.84 30.62 -26.12
CA GLY A 51 -3.52 31.60 -27.18
C GLY A 51 -3.40 31.01 -28.58
N MET A 52 -3.45 29.69 -28.73
CA MET A 52 -3.50 29.03 -30.03
C MET A 52 -4.97 28.73 -30.34
N ALA A 53 -5.50 29.31 -31.41
CA ALA A 53 -6.85 29.05 -31.89
C ALA A 53 -6.99 27.58 -32.28
N VAL A 54 -7.37 26.74 -31.32
CA VAL A 54 -7.82 25.38 -31.56
C VAL A 54 -9.20 25.52 -32.18
N GLN A 55 -9.34 25.20 -33.46
CA GLN A 55 -10.67 25.02 -34.04
C GLN A 55 -11.40 24.00 -33.16
N GLU A 56 -12.56 24.40 -32.62
CA GLU A 56 -13.48 23.47 -31.98
C GLU A 56 -13.86 22.40 -33.01
N GLN A 57 -13.17 21.26 -32.97
CA GLN A 57 -13.60 20.08 -33.70
C GLN A 57 -14.89 19.61 -33.04
N ILE A 58 -16.02 20.05 -33.61
CA ILE A 58 -17.34 19.55 -33.26
C ILE A 58 -17.30 18.03 -33.43
N TRP A 59 -17.54 17.32 -32.34
CA TRP A 59 -17.53 15.86 -32.34
C TRP A 59 -18.52 15.35 -33.39
N LYS A 60 -18.01 14.59 -34.37
CA LYS A 60 -18.81 13.92 -35.40
C LYS A 60 -18.66 12.41 -35.21
N LYS A 61 -19.78 11.69 -35.23
CA LYS A 61 -19.79 10.22 -35.17
C LYS A 61 -19.40 9.65 -36.53
N VAL A 62 -18.09 9.46 -36.74
CA VAL A 62 -17.50 8.98 -38.02
C VAL A 62 -17.74 7.48 -38.29
N LEU A 63 -18.20 6.71 -37.30
CA LEU A 63 -18.32 5.24 -37.38
C LEU A 63 -19.34 4.74 -38.43
N TYR A 64 -20.33 5.56 -38.81
CA TYR A 64 -21.35 5.18 -39.80
C TYR A 64 -21.33 6.07 -41.04
N ASP A 65 -20.34 6.95 -41.13
CA ASP A 65 -20.15 7.74 -42.35
C ASP A 65 -19.54 6.84 -43.41
N ASP A 66 -19.93 7.03 -44.67
CA ASP A 66 -19.50 6.16 -45.76
C ASP A 66 -18.01 6.40 -46.04
N GLN A 67 -17.16 5.54 -45.49
CA GLN A 67 -15.73 5.59 -45.72
C GLN A 67 -15.43 4.84 -47.02
N SER A 68 -14.60 5.41 -47.89
CA SER A 68 -14.22 4.79 -49.17
C SER A 68 -13.36 3.52 -49.02
N VAL A 69 -13.22 3.01 -47.80
CA VAL A 69 -12.43 1.85 -47.43
C VAL A 69 -13.32 0.82 -46.70
N PRO A 70 -13.00 -0.48 -46.80
CA PRO A 70 -13.72 -1.50 -46.04
C PRO A 70 -13.72 -1.21 -44.53
N ASP A 71 -14.78 -1.57 -43.82
CA ASP A 71 -14.94 -1.32 -42.37
C ASP A 71 -13.79 -1.90 -41.50
N ASN A 72 -13.09 -2.92 -42.00
CA ASN A 72 -11.92 -3.52 -41.35
C ASN A 72 -10.57 -3.01 -41.90
N TYR A 73 -10.57 -1.87 -42.60
CA TYR A 73 -9.35 -1.31 -43.16
C TYR A 73 -8.55 -0.61 -42.05
N VAL A 74 -7.37 -1.17 -41.76
CA VAL A 74 -6.34 -0.52 -40.95
C VAL A 74 -5.19 -0.12 -41.87
N ASP A 75 -4.63 1.07 -41.66
CA ASP A 75 -3.47 1.52 -42.41
C ASP A 75 -2.24 0.66 -42.06
N ARG A 76 -1.29 0.53 -42.99
CA ARG A 76 -0.08 -0.28 -42.75
C ARG A 76 0.77 0.26 -41.60
N SER A 77 0.63 1.53 -41.25
CA SER A 77 1.30 2.14 -40.09
C SER A 77 0.54 2.00 -38.77
N PHE A 78 -0.73 1.57 -38.77
CA PHE A 78 -1.57 1.40 -37.59
C PHE A 78 -0.88 0.59 -36.49
N LEU A 79 -0.36 -0.58 -36.87
CA LEU A 79 0.32 -1.50 -35.96
C LEU A 79 1.68 -0.97 -35.50
N GLY A 80 2.30 -0.05 -36.25
CA GLY A 80 3.52 0.64 -35.85
C GLY A 80 3.27 1.81 -34.88
N GLN A 81 2.09 2.43 -34.97
CA GLN A 81 1.65 3.49 -34.07
C GLN A 81 1.08 2.95 -32.75
N LEU A 82 0.78 1.65 -32.69
CA LEU A 82 0.38 0.96 -31.47
C LEU A 82 1.48 1.02 -30.41
N ARG A 83 1.34 1.96 -29.46
CA ARG A 83 2.18 2.02 -28.26
C ARG A 83 1.88 0.83 -27.35
N LYS A 84 2.73 -0.19 -27.43
CA LYS A 84 2.77 -1.28 -26.44
C LYS A 84 3.19 -0.68 -25.08
N ASN A 85 2.55 -1.14 -24.00
CA ASN A 85 2.71 -0.71 -22.61
C ASN A 85 3.90 0.25 -22.37
N VAL A 86 3.64 1.55 -22.47
CA VAL A 86 4.66 2.62 -22.30
C VAL A 86 5.25 2.58 -20.88
N ASN A 87 4.52 1.99 -19.93
CA ASN A 87 4.94 1.79 -18.54
C ASN A 87 5.34 0.33 -18.28
N LEU A 88 6.14 -0.29 -19.17
CA LEU A 88 6.78 -1.56 -18.86
C LEU A 88 7.83 -1.33 -17.76
N VAL A 89 7.44 -1.57 -16.51
CA VAL A 89 8.37 -1.60 -15.39
C VAL A 89 9.16 -2.90 -15.47
N HIS A 90 10.42 -2.80 -15.87
CA HIS A 90 11.34 -3.94 -15.89
C HIS A 90 11.76 -4.25 -14.45
N PHE A 91 11.12 -5.25 -13.84
CA PHE A 91 11.54 -5.75 -12.54
C PHE A 91 12.71 -6.71 -12.71
N THR A 92 13.79 -6.47 -11.98
CA THR A 92 14.82 -7.49 -11.77
C THR A 92 14.26 -8.60 -10.89
N LEU A 93 14.81 -9.81 -10.99
CA LEU A 93 14.35 -10.95 -10.19
C LEU A 93 14.40 -10.65 -8.69
N SER A 94 15.43 -9.95 -8.22
CA SER A 94 15.55 -9.53 -6.82
C SER A 94 14.42 -8.59 -6.41
N GLU A 95 14.13 -7.57 -7.22
CA GLU A 95 13.06 -6.61 -6.92
C GLU A 95 11.69 -7.29 -6.86
N ALA A 96 11.44 -8.20 -7.81
CA ALA A 96 10.22 -9.00 -7.82
C ALA A 96 10.10 -9.90 -6.57
N LEU A 97 11.21 -10.53 -6.16
CA LEU A 97 11.24 -11.36 -4.96
C LEU A 97 11.01 -10.54 -3.69
N TYR A 98 11.61 -9.35 -3.56
CA TYR A 98 11.36 -8.47 -2.41
C TYR A 98 9.89 -8.06 -2.33
N GLY A 99 9.28 -7.69 -3.47
CA GLY A 99 7.86 -7.35 -3.53
C GLY A 99 6.94 -8.52 -3.12
N VAL A 100 7.23 -9.72 -3.62
CA VAL A 100 6.45 -10.94 -3.30
C VAL A 100 6.62 -11.38 -1.85
N THR A 101 7.83 -11.23 -1.29
CA THR A 101 8.15 -11.67 0.08
C THR A 101 7.24 -11.03 1.12
N GLY A 102 6.87 -9.76 0.94
CA GLY A 102 5.95 -9.07 1.85
C GLY A 102 4.57 -9.75 1.94
N VAL A 103 3.99 -10.12 0.78
CA VAL A 103 2.69 -10.78 0.71
C VAL A 103 2.77 -12.21 1.26
N VAL A 104 3.79 -12.96 0.85
CA VAL A 104 4.03 -14.33 1.31
C VAL A 104 4.21 -14.37 2.82
N GLN A 105 4.92 -13.41 3.41
CA GLN A 105 5.11 -13.34 4.86
C GLN A 105 3.79 -13.18 5.63
N GLN A 106 2.84 -12.40 5.10
CA GLN A 106 1.53 -12.22 5.72
C GLN A 106 0.67 -13.49 5.64
N ILE A 107 0.72 -14.18 4.49
CA ILE A 107 0.05 -15.47 4.30
C ILE A 107 0.63 -16.51 5.27
N CYS A 108 1.96 -16.61 5.34
CA CYS A 108 2.65 -17.51 6.26
C CYS A 108 2.32 -17.20 7.72
N ARG A 109 2.31 -15.92 8.12
CA ARG A 109 1.93 -15.51 9.49
C ARG A 109 0.51 -15.93 9.83
N THR A 110 -0.43 -15.74 8.90
CA THR A 110 -1.83 -16.14 9.09
C THR A 110 -1.99 -17.65 9.17
N ALA A 111 -1.32 -18.41 8.29
CA ALA A 111 -1.36 -19.86 8.29
C ALA A 111 -0.75 -20.46 9.56
N LEU A 112 0.41 -19.95 10.00
CA LEU A 112 1.04 -20.36 11.26
C LEU A 112 0.13 -20.07 12.46
N PHE A 113 -0.49 -18.90 12.50
CA PHE A 113 -1.45 -18.58 13.56
C PHE A 113 -2.61 -19.58 13.61
N ALA A 114 -3.20 -19.92 12.46
CA ALA A 114 -4.31 -20.86 12.38
C ALA A 114 -3.91 -22.28 12.87
N VAL A 115 -2.75 -22.78 12.44
CA VAL A 115 -2.23 -24.09 12.86
C VAL A 115 -1.94 -24.12 14.36
N LEU A 116 -1.23 -23.11 14.88
CA LEU A 116 -0.92 -23.02 16.31
C LEU A 116 -2.19 -22.92 17.16
N PHE A 117 -3.19 -22.16 16.70
CA PHE A 117 -4.47 -22.04 17.37
C PHE A 117 -5.24 -23.37 17.40
N GLY A 118 -5.26 -24.11 16.29
CA GLY A 118 -5.87 -25.44 16.23
C GLY A 118 -5.25 -26.39 17.25
N HIS A 119 -3.92 -26.49 17.28
CA HIS A 119 -3.23 -27.33 18.26
C HIS A 119 -3.41 -26.89 19.72
N LEU A 120 -3.60 -25.59 19.95
CA LEU A 120 -3.91 -25.06 21.27
C LEU A 120 -5.33 -25.45 21.72
N GLN A 121 -6.29 -25.43 20.78
CA GLN A 121 -7.68 -25.81 21.03
C GLN A 121 -7.81 -27.31 21.34
N ASP A 122 -7.05 -28.16 20.64
CA ASP A 122 -7.02 -29.61 20.86
C ASP A 122 -6.21 -30.02 22.11
N GLY A 123 -5.60 -29.05 22.82
CA GLY A 123 -4.80 -29.28 24.02
C GLY A 123 -3.45 -29.98 23.78
N GLN A 124 -3.04 -30.15 22.52
CA GLN A 124 -1.76 -30.78 22.15
C GLN A 124 -0.56 -29.89 22.48
N LEU A 125 -0.76 -28.56 22.47
CA LEU A 125 0.25 -27.58 22.85
C LEU A 125 -0.18 -26.81 24.10
N ARG A 126 0.72 -26.72 25.08
CA ARG A 126 0.50 -25.87 26.26
C ARG A 126 0.77 -24.42 25.87
N PRO A 127 -0.02 -23.45 26.35
CA PRO A 127 0.20 -22.03 26.08
C PRO A 127 1.62 -21.57 26.45
N MET A 128 2.19 -22.12 27.54
CA MET A 128 3.54 -21.77 28.00
C MET A 128 4.63 -22.19 27.01
N ASP A 129 4.47 -23.33 26.35
CA ASP A 129 5.44 -23.81 25.36
C ASP A 129 5.51 -22.86 24.15
N LEU A 130 4.36 -22.29 23.74
CA LEU A 130 4.30 -21.25 22.71
C LEU A 130 5.03 -19.98 23.12
N PHE A 131 4.81 -19.50 24.35
CA PHE A 131 5.47 -18.28 24.83
C PHE A 131 6.99 -18.46 24.93
N VAL A 132 7.44 -19.61 25.44
CA VAL A 132 8.88 -19.92 25.53
C VAL A 132 9.47 -20.03 24.13
N GLY A 133 8.82 -20.74 23.20
CA GLY A 133 9.28 -20.83 21.82
C GLY A 133 9.39 -19.47 21.12
N LEU A 134 8.38 -18.62 21.27
CA LEU A 134 8.39 -17.26 20.72
C LEU A 134 9.47 -16.37 21.34
N ALA A 135 9.69 -16.47 22.66
CA ALA A 135 10.75 -15.72 23.34
C ALA A 135 12.15 -16.18 22.89
N MET A 136 12.35 -17.50 22.80
CA MET A 136 13.61 -18.11 22.39
C MET A 136 13.95 -17.84 20.93
N LEU A 137 12.97 -17.63 20.05
CA LEU A 137 13.19 -17.22 18.67
C LEU A 137 13.32 -15.70 18.55
N GLY A 138 12.42 -14.96 19.19
CA GLY A 138 12.35 -13.49 19.07
C GLY A 138 13.56 -12.79 19.67
N TRP A 139 14.06 -13.25 20.83
CA TRP A 139 15.18 -12.60 21.52
C TRP A 139 16.49 -12.69 20.71
N PRO A 140 16.95 -13.87 20.26
CA PRO A 140 18.15 -13.96 19.41
C PRO A 140 18.00 -13.24 18.08
N THR A 141 16.83 -13.33 17.42
CA THR A 141 16.59 -12.62 16.15
C THR A 141 16.68 -11.11 16.34
N TYR A 142 16.11 -10.57 17.41
CA TYR A 142 16.19 -9.14 17.71
C TYR A 142 17.62 -8.71 18.04
N LEU A 143 18.35 -9.49 18.83
CA LEU A 143 19.75 -9.20 19.15
C LEU A 143 20.64 -9.22 17.90
N LEU A 144 20.47 -10.21 17.02
CA LEU A 144 21.18 -10.28 15.75
C LEU A 144 20.83 -9.08 14.86
N TYR A 145 19.56 -8.72 14.77
CA TYR A 145 19.12 -7.53 14.05
C TYR A 145 19.75 -6.25 14.61
N ALA A 146 19.76 -6.07 15.94
CA ALA A 146 20.39 -4.92 16.59
C ALA A 146 21.90 -4.89 16.34
N TYR A 147 22.57 -6.04 16.37
CA TYR A 147 24.00 -6.15 16.06
C TYR A 147 24.30 -5.75 14.60
N VAL A 148 23.51 -6.27 13.65
CA VAL A 148 23.65 -5.90 12.23
C VAL A 148 23.35 -4.43 12.00
N GLN A 149 22.34 -3.89 12.67
CA GLN A 149 21.96 -2.47 12.56
C GLN A 149 23.08 -1.54 13.06
N GLN A 150 23.79 -1.92 14.12
CA GLN A 150 24.94 -1.15 14.59
C GLN A 150 26.04 -1.06 13.53
N ARG A 151 26.32 -2.17 12.82
CA ARG A 151 27.31 -2.20 11.74
C ARG A 151 26.94 -1.27 10.60
N THR A 152 25.69 -1.32 10.13
CA THR A 152 25.24 -0.47 9.01
C THR A 152 25.26 1.01 9.36
N THR A 153 24.91 1.38 10.60
CA THR A 153 24.98 2.78 11.06
C THR A 153 26.40 3.29 11.24
N ALA A 154 27.35 2.43 11.62
CA ALA A 154 28.77 2.80 11.73
C ALA A 154 29.36 3.08 10.34
N GLU A 155 29.15 2.19 9.37
CA GLU A 155 29.63 2.39 7.99
C GLU A 155 29.02 3.61 7.30
N GLY A 156 27.77 3.97 7.64
CA GLY A 156 27.12 5.17 7.12
C GLY A 156 27.71 6.47 7.64
N LYS A 157 28.33 6.46 8.83
CA LYS A 157 28.94 7.65 9.45
C LYS A 157 30.36 7.94 8.93
N ASP A 158 31.09 6.92 8.50
CA ASP A 158 32.45 7.09 7.95
C ASP A 158 32.47 7.54 6.47
N ARG A 159 31.33 7.52 5.77
CA ARG A 159 31.20 7.91 4.36
C ARG A 159 30.66 9.34 4.12
N GLY A 160 30.29 10.07 5.18
CA GLY A 160 29.77 11.45 5.10
C GLY A 160 30.73 12.46 5.67
#